data_AF-A0A8S3QYR1-F1
#
_entry.id   AF-A0A8S3QYR1-F1
#
_cell.length_a   1.000
_cell.length_b   1.000
_cell.length_c   1.000
_cell.angle_alpha   90.00
_cell.angle_beta   90.00
_cell.angle_gamma   90.00
#
_symmetry.space_group_name_H-M   'P 1'
#
loop_
_entity.id
_entity.type
_entity.pdbx_description
1 polymer ?
#
loop_
_entity_poly.entity_id
_entity_poly.type
_entity_poly.pdbx_seq_one_letter_code
_entity_poly.pdbx_strand_id
1 'polypeptide(L)'
;MKIPHIAVLQEAPKIYFTHNEDDWIAEAAKGIKENIFIMNVMPAGNVAHGLVWSHYSGYLQYVLPARTNNDPRKCHPGLERLITESEWYRSLPESGKKNMSFKLYEMVPSSCSCVSNLPQEDTKIKLEYTFTIYYDRAGNEREANIQIYSIKDGDQTYYCTCEYPHVLNTMKTMEQNSLASFELPILNHFNDCREKARVLLYNDGESGPEISDVLLKAIKEDLHLTDSQLPKDGCFRPKLDALESFDTHYEHQVYVAHSTKNEEDKTQAEEIISYLETRGIRKILKDDMMVGLPGKTVMGKITEAATKCRWFIFLLTKNSLDDQQLTFEMVSALGDSITDRKVRVIPVVDRREDLCIPELLQWVTYIPYNPDKSHLKSLYNIVSGQDIPLETELLLPAGYVSYGLAWGYVANYLRNVLPDVLGGINAALSKKNVSNFRCQEKLFIIIPKSCHADQTLKDKKEYPGRIQNFAKTNSVNPSGPRMYSSNIYKVLNDGTNEVDLFFVGQYAAPIACLDEMRGWNIAGVTAESMATEAKKFYEIVKDLMKQAVPDKVQFCEFVFYDDIHNSLAEIMEGKIRLAEIQNAQS
;
A
#
# COMPACT_ATOMS: atom_id res chain seq x y z
N MET A 1 3.49 -28.67 -30.41
CA MET A 1 2.79 -27.46 -29.91
C MET A 1 3.78 -26.74 -29.00
N LYS A 2 4.19 -25.51 -29.30
CA LYS A 2 4.99 -24.71 -28.36
C LYS A 2 4.02 -24.19 -27.30
N ILE A 3 4.22 -24.59 -26.05
CA ILE A 3 3.48 -24.05 -24.91
C ILE A 3 3.81 -22.55 -24.83
N PRO A 4 2.82 -21.63 -24.72
CA PRO A 4 3.09 -20.21 -24.54
C PRO A 4 3.94 -19.98 -23.29
N HIS A 5 4.79 -18.96 -23.32
CA HIS A 5 5.63 -18.61 -22.18
C HIS A 5 4.78 -17.93 -21.11
N ILE A 6 4.21 -18.69 -20.18
CA ILE A 6 3.32 -18.18 -19.12
C ILE A 6 4.10 -18.11 -17.81
N ALA A 7 4.37 -16.90 -17.30
CA ALA A 7 5.14 -16.69 -16.05
C ALA A 7 4.52 -17.39 -14.83
N VAL A 8 3.19 -17.38 -14.72
CA VAL A 8 2.43 -18.08 -13.66
C VAL A 8 2.66 -19.58 -13.64
N LEU A 9 2.87 -20.23 -14.79
CA LEU A 9 3.11 -21.67 -14.85
C LEU A 9 4.53 -22.07 -14.44
N GLN A 10 5.46 -21.12 -14.24
CA GLN A 10 6.80 -21.41 -13.71
C GLN A 10 6.84 -21.42 -12.18
N GLU A 11 5.90 -20.73 -11.53
CA GLU A 11 5.79 -20.63 -10.07
C GLU A 11 4.76 -21.62 -9.49
N ALA A 12 3.83 -22.12 -10.31
CA ALA A 12 2.86 -23.13 -9.91
C ALA A 12 3.50 -24.48 -9.53
N PRO A 13 2.92 -25.25 -8.58
CA PRO A 13 3.37 -26.61 -8.29
C PRO A 13 3.45 -27.44 -9.58
N LYS A 14 4.57 -28.13 -9.80
CA LYS A 14 4.77 -28.95 -11.02
C LYS A 14 3.67 -30.00 -11.13
N ILE A 15 2.72 -29.77 -12.04
CA ILE A 15 1.66 -30.72 -12.37
C ILE A 15 2.25 -31.75 -13.34
N TYR A 16 2.30 -33.02 -12.91
CA TYR A 16 2.79 -34.12 -13.75
C TYR A 16 1.63 -34.69 -14.56
N PHE A 17 1.73 -34.63 -15.89
CA PHE A 17 0.69 -35.11 -16.79
C PHE A 17 0.83 -36.62 -17.04
N THR A 18 -0.24 -37.37 -16.82
CA THR A 18 -0.43 -38.72 -17.36
C THR A 18 -1.49 -38.69 -18.46
N HIS A 19 -1.24 -39.38 -19.57
CA HIS A 19 -1.96 -39.21 -20.83
C HIS A 19 -3.48 -39.44 -20.80
N ASN A 20 -4.13 -38.70 -21.71
CA ASN A 20 -5.46 -38.79 -22.34
C ASN A 20 -6.65 -38.07 -21.69
N GLU A 21 -7.20 -37.17 -22.52
CA GLU A 21 -8.52 -36.53 -22.53
C GLU A 21 -8.74 -35.34 -21.57
N ASP A 22 -9.72 -34.52 -21.95
CA ASP A 22 -10.04 -33.11 -21.64
C ASP A 22 -10.02 -32.64 -20.17
N ASP A 23 -9.61 -33.47 -19.21
CA ASP A 23 -9.56 -33.17 -17.77
C ASP A 23 -8.37 -32.28 -17.36
N TRP A 24 -7.36 -32.09 -18.21
CA TRP A 24 -6.17 -31.30 -17.86
C TRP A 24 -6.47 -29.80 -17.71
N ILE A 25 -7.46 -29.27 -18.44
CA ILE A 25 -7.90 -27.86 -18.27
C ILE A 25 -8.55 -27.71 -16.91
N ALA A 26 -9.38 -28.69 -16.50
CA ALA A 26 -9.99 -28.71 -15.18
C ALA A 26 -8.94 -28.78 -14.07
N GLU A 27 -7.91 -29.60 -14.24
CA GLU A 27 -6.85 -29.82 -13.25
C GLU A 27 -5.87 -28.64 -13.16
N ALA A 28 -5.51 -28.02 -14.30
CA ALA A 28 -4.76 -26.77 -14.33
C ALA A 28 -5.57 -25.60 -13.74
N ALA A 29 -6.85 -25.47 -14.10
CA ALA A 29 -7.75 -24.45 -13.53
C ALA A 29 -7.95 -24.65 -12.02
N LYS A 30 -7.99 -25.90 -11.55
CA LYS A 30 -8.06 -26.24 -10.12
C LYS A 30 -6.75 -25.93 -9.39
N GLY A 31 -5.59 -26.10 -10.04
CA GLY A 31 -4.29 -25.72 -9.50
C GLY A 31 -4.08 -24.21 -9.39
N ILE A 32 -4.73 -23.41 -10.25
CA ILE A 32 -4.73 -21.94 -10.20
C ILE A 32 -5.73 -21.41 -9.14
N LYS A 33 -6.72 -22.23 -8.74
CA LYS A 33 -7.66 -21.92 -7.65
C LYS A 33 -7.01 -22.17 -6.27
N GLU A 34 -6.00 -21.38 -5.91
CA GLU A 34 -5.79 -21.13 -4.47
C GLU A 34 -6.96 -20.28 -3.97
N ASN A 35 -7.90 -20.94 -3.28
CA ASN A 35 -9.24 -20.44 -3.02
C ASN A 35 -9.25 -19.22 -2.10
N ILE A 36 -9.30 -18.02 -2.68
CA ILE A 36 -9.72 -16.81 -1.97
C ILE A 36 -11.13 -16.47 -2.42
N PHE A 37 -12.08 -16.66 -1.51
CA PHE A 37 -13.45 -16.24 -1.68
C PHE A 37 -13.57 -14.72 -1.58
N ILE A 38 -14.39 -14.12 -2.43
CA ILE A 38 -14.64 -12.67 -2.47
C ILE A 38 -15.08 -12.11 -1.12
N MET A 39 -15.84 -12.89 -0.34
CA MET A 39 -16.30 -12.51 1.00
C MET A 39 -15.17 -12.42 2.02
N ASN A 40 -14.01 -13.02 1.72
CA ASN A 40 -12.80 -12.99 2.56
C ASN A 40 -11.82 -11.88 2.12
N VAL A 41 -12.15 -11.10 1.08
CA VAL A 41 -11.34 -9.99 0.56
C VAL A 41 -11.87 -8.68 1.16
N MET A 42 -11.01 -7.92 1.83
CA MET A 42 -11.43 -6.64 2.40
C MET A 42 -11.70 -5.60 1.29
N PRO A 43 -12.65 -4.67 1.50
CA PRO A 43 -12.88 -3.50 0.64
C PRO A 43 -11.68 -2.54 0.52
N ALA A 44 -10.54 -2.84 1.12
CA ALA A 44 -9.32 -2.04 1.08
C ALA A 44 -8.08 -2.81 0.61
N GLY A 45 -8.18 -4.11 0.32
CA GLY A 45 -7.08 -4.96 -0.08
C GLY A 45 -6.66 -4.85 -1.53
N ASN A 46 -5.59 -4.12 -1.82
CA ASN A 46 -4.52 -4.55 -2.73
C ASN A 46 -3.19 -4.03 -2.14
N VAL A 47 -2.04 -4.39 -2.72
CA VAL A 47 -0.72 -3.98 -2.19
C VAL A 47 -0.58 -2.47 -2.15
N ALA A 48 -0.92 -1.76 -3.23
CA ALA A 48 -0.81 -0.31 -3.30
C ALA A 48 -1.69 0.38 -2.23
N HIS A 49 -2.90 -0.13 -1.99
CA HIS A 49 -3.77 0.37 -0.94
C HIS A 49 -3.17 0.17 0.44
N GLY A 50 -2.68 -1.04 0.75
CA GLY A 50 -2.01 -1.31 2.03
C GLY A 50 -0.79 -0.42 2.24
N LEU A 51 -0.02 -0.18 1.17
CA LEU A 51 1.14 0.72 1.20
C LEU A 51 0.73 2.18 1.43
N VAL A 52 -0.25 2.72 0.70
CA VAL A 52 -0.69 4.11 0.91
C VAL A 52 -1.27 4.30 2.31
N TRP A 53 -2.06 3.34 2.80
CA TRP A 53 -2.55 3.35 4.18
C TRP A 53 -1.40 3.33 5.19
N SER A 54 -0.36 2.53 4.95
CA SER A 54 0.85 2.51 5.77
C SER A 54 1.60 3.84 5.76
N HIS A 55 1.71 4.48 4.60
CA HIS A 55 2.36 5.79 4.46
C HIS A 55 1.57 6.89 5.18
N TYR A 56 0.25 6.92 4.97
CA TYR A 56 -0.62 7.87 5.64
C TYR A 56 -0.59 7.71 7.16
N SER A 57 -0.90 6.51 7.65
CA SER A 57 -0.94 6.18 9.08
C SER A 57 0.44 6.19 9.75
N GLY A 58 1.51 5.94 8.99
CA GLY A 58 2.87 5.86 9.51
C GLY A 58 3.65 7.17 9.46
N TYR A 59 3.18 8.16 8.71
CA TYR A 59 3.94 9.39 8.44
C TYR A 59 3.06 10.62 8.24
N LEU A 60 2.21 10.65 7.20
CA LEU A 60 1.52 11.89 6.82
C LEU A 60 0.60 12.42 7.91
N GLN A 61 -0.06 11.55 8.68
CA GLN A 61 -0.92 11.97 9.79
C GLN A 61 -0.17 12.67 10.95
N TYR A 62 1.16 12.57 10.99
CA TYR A 62 2.00 13.26 11.98
C TYR A 62 2.61 14.54 11.41
N VAL A 63 2.87 14.58 10.11
CA VAL A 63 3.50 15.72 9.43
C VAL A 63 2.50 16.80 9.04
N LEU A 64 1.37 16.41 8.47
CA LEU A 64 0.43 17.34 7.82
C LEU A 64 -0.51 18.09 8.79
N PRO A 65 -1.11 17.47 9.85
CA PRO A 65 -2.19 18.14 10.57
C PRO A 65 -1.71 19.25 11.52
N ALA A 66 -2.47 20.35 11.54
CA ALA A 66 -2.62 21.26 12.67
C ALA A 66 -4.06 21.08 13.19
N ARG A 67 -4.22 20.42 14.35
CA ARG A 67 -5.46 20.15 15.12
C ARG A 67 -6.64 19.43 14.42
N THR A 68 -7.08 18.32 15.04
CA THR A 68 -8.50 18.09 15.33
C THR A 68 -8.65 17.95 16.86
N ASN A 69 -9.52 18.77 17.45
CA ASN A 69 -9.59 19.05 18.90
C ASN A 69 -10.03 17.86 19.80
N ASN A 70 -10.12 16.64 19.28
CA ASN A 70 -10.70 15.51 20.02
C ASN A 70 -9.78 14.27 20.13
N ASP A 71 -8.54 14.30 19.60
CA ASP A 71 -7.58 13.21 19.82
C ASP A 71 -6.26 13.73 20.41
N PRO A 72 -5.97 13.47 21.71
CA PRO A 72 -4.70 13.81 22.34
C PRO A 72 -3.47 13.24 21.63
N ARG A 73 -3.64 12.23 20.75
CA ARG A 73 -2.56 11.59 19.99
C ARG A 73 -2.07 12.41 18.78
N LYS A 74 -2.76 13.49 18.39
CA LYS A 74 -2.46 14.32 17.20
C LYS A 74 -1.94 15.73 17.57
N CYS A 75 -0.91 15.80 18.42
CA CYS A 75 -0.37 17.05 18.97
C CYS A 75 0.82 17.65 18.19
N HIS A 76 0.85 17.58 16.85
CA HIS A 76 1.91 18.24 16.06
C HIS A 76 1.45 19.62 15.55
N PRO A 77 2.32 20.65 15.52
CA PRO A 77 1.99 22.00 15.04
C PRO A 77 1.52 22.08 13.58
N GLY A 78 1.71 21.03 12.79
CA GLY A 78 1.42 20.98 11.35
C GLY A 78 2.51 21.64 10.51
N LEU A 79 2.62 21.22 9.25
CA LEU A 79 3.70 21.61 8.34
C LEU A 79 3.85 23.13 8.17
N GLU A 80 2.74 23.83 7.90
CA GLU A 80 2.70 25.29 7.75
C GLU A 80 3.26 26.02 8.96
N ARG A 81 2.87 25.60 10.16
CA ARG A 81 3.32 26.23 11.40
C ARG A 81 4.82 26.03 11.63
N LEU A 82 5.34 24.83 11.35
CA LEU A 82 6.78 24.54 11.45
C LEU A 82 7.60 25.43 10.52
N ILE A 83 7.11 25.59 9.28
CA ILE A 83 7.76 26.46 8.29
C ILE A 83 7.72 27.90 8.77
N THR A 84 6.55 28.43 9.13
CA THR A 84 6.37 29.84 9.52
C THR A 84 7.07 30.23 10.82
N GLU A 85 7.23 29.29 11.75
CA GLU A 85 7.97 29.49 13.00
C GLU A 85 9.50 29.39 12.82
N SER A 86 9.98 28.85 11.70
CA SER A 86 11.42 28.71 11.43
C SER A 86 12.13 30.07 11.25
N GLU A 87 13.38 30.15 11.71
CA GLU A 87 14.23 31.33 11.50
C GLU A 87 14.48 31.58 10.01
N TRP A 88 14.63 30.51 9.24
CA TRP A 88 14.79 30.56 7.78
C TRP A 88 13.62 31.29 7.11
N TYR A 89 12.37 30.87 7.35
CA TYR A 89 11.21 31.51 6.74
C TYR A 89 11.06 32.98 7.18
N ARG A 90 11.33 33.28 8.45
CA ARG A 90 11.29 34.65 8.98
C ARG A 90 12.32 35.57 8.32
N SER A 91 13.44 35.02 7.88
CA SER A 91 14.51 35.75 7.17
C SER A 91 14.20 36.01 5.69
N LEU A 92 13.22 35.32 5.11
CA LEU A 92 12.87 35.51 3.69
C LEU A 92 12.29 36.91 3.43
N PRO A 93 12.56 37.52 2.26
CA PRO A 93 11.88 38.72 1.83
C PRO A 93 10.38 38.45 1.60
N GLU A 94 9.54 39.48 1.65
CA GLU A 94 8.09 39.35 1.44
C GLU A 94 7.72 38.72 0.09
N SER A 95 8.51 38.95 -0.96
CA SER A 95 8.34 38.26 -2.24
C SER A 95 8.58 36.75 -2.14
N GLY A 96 9.57 36.32 -1.36
CA GLY A 96 9.84 34.92 -1.11
C GLY A 96 8.76 34.25 -0.26
N LYS A 97 8.27 34.95 0.78
CA LYS A 97 7.16 34.47 1.62
C LYS A 97 5.87 34.27 0.82
N LYS A 98 5.56 35.17 -0.12
CA LYS A 98 4.40 35.04 -1.03
C LYS A 98 4.51 33.87 -2.00
N ASN A 99 5.74 33.45 -2.29
CA ASN A 99 6.03 32.35 -3.21
C ASN A 99 6.32 31.01 -2.49
N MET A 100 6.04 30.92 -1.18
CA MET A 100 6.13 29.69 -0.41
C MET A 100 4.81 28.93 -0.46
N SER A 101 4.82 27.71 -1.01
CA SER A 101 3.71 26.78 -0.84
C SER A 101 3.87 26.00 0.46
N PHE A 102 2.82 25.98 1.29
CA PHE A 102 2.78 25.22 2.54
C PHE A 102 2.29 23.77 2.37
N LYS A 103 2.07 23.34 1.12
CA LYS A 103 1.69 21.95 0.82
C LYS A 103 2.92 21.05 0.74
N LEU A 104 2.76 19.80 1.19
CA LEU A 104 3.71 18.73 0.89
C LEU A 104 3.45 18.18 -0.52
N TYR A 105 4.43 18.29 -1.41
CA TYR A 105 4.35 17.71 -2.75
C TYR A 105 4.96 16.31 -2.76
N GLU A 106 4.14 15.31 -3.01
CA GLU A 106 4.57 13.90 -3.08
C GLU A 106 4.80 13.51 -4.53
N MET A 107 6.07 13.34 -4.90
CA MET A 107 6.46 12.99 -6.26
C MET A 107 6.30 11.50 -6.47
N VAL A 108 5.59 11.13 -7.55
CA VAL A 108 5.39 9.75 -7.94
C VAL A 108 5.91 9.58 -9.38
N PRO A 109 7.11 9.01 -9.57
CA PRO A 109 7.60 8.67 -10.90
C PRO A 109 6.84 7.46 -11.45
N SER A 110 6.60 7.45 -12.75
CA SER A 110 5.89 6.36 -13.45
C SER A 110 6.63 5.02 -13.35
N SER A 111 7.96 5.06 -13.24
CA SER A 111 8.80 3.88 -13.03
C SER A 111 8.88 3.39 -11.57
N CYS A 112 8.31 4.14 -10.62
CA CYS A 112 8.52 4.02 -9.17
C CYS A 112 9.99 4.15 -8.72
N SER A 113 10.92 4.55 -9.60
CA SER A 113 12.32 4.80 -9.26
C SER A 113 12.45 6.09 -8.47
N CYS A 114 12.80 5.97 -7.19
CA CYS A 114 12.99 7.12 -6.32
C CYS A 114 14.49 7.39 -6.15
N VAL A 115 14.86 8.67 -6.18
CA VAL A 115 16.21 9.10 -5.80
C VAL A 115 16.28 9.63 -4.39
N SER A 116 17.48 9.54 -3.83
CA SER A 116 17.79 10.03 -2.50
C SER A 116 17.96 11.54 -2.42
N ASN A 117 18.14 12.25 -3.55
CA ASN A 117 18.44 13.69 -3.55
C ASN A 117 17.92 14.40 -4.81
N LEU A 118 16.84 15.17 -4.68
CA LEU A 118 16.21 15.91 -5.79
C LEU A 118 17.18 16.87 -6.52
N PRO A 119 17.97 17.72 -5.83
CA PRO A 119 19.00 18.54 -6.46
C PRO A 119 20.06 17.81 -7.30
N GLN A 120 20.28 16.51 -7.08
CA GLN A 120 21.20 15.74 -7.92
C GLN A 120 20.59 15.33 -9.25
N GLU A 121 19.27 15.12 -9.29
CA GLU A 121 18.54 14.79 -10.52
C GLU A 121 18.17 16.02 -11.33
N ASP A 122 17.77 17.10 -10.65
CA ASP A 122 17.38 18.33 -11.30
C ASP A 122 18.11 19.52 -10.66
N THR A 123 19.12 20.01 -11.38
CA THR A 123 19.97 21.13 -10.92
C THR A 123 19.25 22.46 -10.75
N LYS A 124 18.02 22.59 -11.29
CA LYS A 124 17.17 23.77 -11.08
C LYS A 124 16.53 23.76 -9.68
N ILE A 125 16.47 22.60 -9.03
CA ILE A 125 16.00 22.43 -7.66
C ILE A 125 17.17 22.62 -6.70
N LYS A 126 16.99 23.47 -5.68
CA LYS A 126 18.01 23.69 -4.65
C LYS A 126 17.45 23.43 -3.27
N LEU A 127 18.20 22.73 -2.44
CA LEU A 127 17.87 22.58 -1.02
C LEU A 127 18.18 23.89 -0.29
N GLU A 128 17.18 24.50 0.32
CA GLU A 128 17.32 25.78 1.04
C GLU A 128 17.36 25.57 2.56
N TYR A 129 16.56 24.64 3.06
CA TYR A 129 16.41 24.43 4.49
C TYR A 129 15.99 23.00 4.81
N THR A 130 16.28 22.56 6.02
CA THR A 130 15.81 21.28 6.55
C THR A 130 15.40 21.49 8.00
N PHE A 131 14.25 20.95 8.38
CA PHE A 131 13.81 20.91 9.77
C PHE A 131 13.37 19.50 10.14
N THR A 132 13.41 19.24 11.43
CA THR A 132 13.23 17.90 11.97
C THR A 132 11.92 17.81 12.74
N ILE A 133 11.18 16.74 12.49
CA ILE A 133 9.96 16.37 13.21
C ILE A 133 10.22 15.11 14.03
N TYR A 134 9.74 15.09 15.26
CA TYR A 134 9.76 13.93 16.14
C TYR A 134 8.35 13.43 16.39
N TYR A 135 8.13 12.13 16.24
CA TYR A 135 6.83 11.52 16.51
C TYR A 135 6.96 10.05 16.92
N ASP A 136 6.06 9.60 17.78
CA ASP A 136 5.98 8.20 18.18
C ASP A 136 4.94 7.44 17.35
N ARG A 137 5.29 6.24 16.91
CA ARG A 137 4.35 5.30 16.31
C ARG A 137 4.58 3.89 16.82
N ALA A 138 3.58 3.36 17.52
CA ALA A 138 3.50 1.95 17.90
C ALA A 138 4.69 1.50 18.77
N GLY A 139 5.20 2.37 19.64
CA GLY A 139 6.37 2.09 20.48
C GLY A 139 7.72 2.33 19.81
N ASN A 140 7.73 3.02 18.68
CA ASN A 140 8.94 3.43 17.97
C ASN A 140 8.96 4.96 17.80
N GLU A 141 10.00 5.59 18.34
CA GLU A 141 10.23 7.02 18.15
C GLU A 141 10.93 7.24 16.82
N ARG A 142 10.35 8.13 16.01
CA ARG A 142 10.80 8.44 14.67
C ARG A 142 11.22 9.89 14.62
N GLU A 143 12.39 10.09 14.03
CA GLU A 143 12.83 11.39 13.56
C GLU A 143 12.57 11.45 12.05
N ALA A 144 11.99 12.54 11.54
CA ALA A 144 11.81 12.78 10.11
C ALA A 144 12.35 14.16 9.72
N ASN A 145 13.29 14.16 8.78
CA ASN A 145 13.84 15.39 8.21
C ASN A 145 13.01 15.82 6.99
N ILE A 146 12.40 17.00 7.10
CA ILE A 146 11.64 17.62 6.01
C ILE A 146 12.48 18.71 5.38
N GLN A 147 12.59 18.62 4.06
CA GLN A 147 13.43 19.48 3.24
C GLN A 147 12.56 20.53 2.55
N ILE A 148 13.06 21.77 2.53
CA ILE A 148 12.47 22.86 1.75
C ILE A 148 13.38 23.14 0.57
N TYR A 149 12.77 23.15 -0.60
CA TYR A 149 13.44 23.37 -1.88
C TYR A 149 13.07 24.71 -2.48
N SER A 150 13.95 25.26 -3.30
CA SER A 150 13.68 26.39 -4.17
C SER A 150 13.78 26.03 -5.64
N ILE A 151 12.97 26.71 -6.45
CA ILE A 151 12.97 26.65 -7.91
C ILE A 151 12.92 28.09 -8.43
N LYS A 152 13.83 28.44 -9.35
CA LYS A 152 13.86 29.76 -9.98
C LYS A 152 13.05 29.79 -11.26
N ASP A 153 12.28 30.86 -11.43
CA ASP A 153 11.52 31.15 -12.63
C ASP A 153 11.68 32.63 -12.99
N GLY A 154 12.60 32.90 -13.93
CA GLY A 154 13.07 34.27 -14.19
C GLY A 154 13.67 34.90 -12.94
N ASP A 155 13.13 36.06 -12.55
CA ASP A 155 13.56 36.81 -11.35
C ASP A 155 12.87 36.34 -10.07
N GLN A 156 11.88 35.45 -10.16
CA GLN A 156 11.16 34.94 -9.01
C GLN A 156 11.76 33.63 -8.53
N THR A 157 11.69 33.40 -7.22
CA THR A 157 12.04 32.13 -6.58
C THR A 157 10.82 31.61 -5.86
N TYR A 158 10.48 30.36 -6.12
CA TYR A 158 9.38 29.63 -5.51
C TYR A 158 9.92 28.59 -4.55
N TYR A 159 9.20 28.35 -3.45
CA TYR A 159 9.63 27.44 -2.40
C TYR A 159 8.56 26.40 -2.10
N CYS A 160 8.97 25.17 -1.82
CA CYS A 160 8.07 24.08 -1.47
C CYS A 160 8.73 23.01 -0.61
N THR A 161 7.92 22.21 0.08
CA THR A 161 8.33 20.94 0.65
C THR A 161 7.98 19.81 -0.31
N CYS A 162 8.93 18.93 -0.60
CA CYS A 162 8.75 17.88 -1.59
C CYS A 162 9.46 16.58 -1.17
N GLU A 163 8.84 15.43 -1.39
CA GLU A 163 9.45 14.12 -1.15
C GLU A 163 8.90 13.04 -2.07
N TYR A 164 9.64 11.94 -2.20
CA TYR A 164 9.11 10.68 -2.72
C TYR A 164 8.46 9.87 -1.59
N PRO A 165 7.22 9.39 -1.74
CA PRO A 165 6.62 8.46 -0.80
C PRO A 165 7.52 7.23 -0.65
N HIS A 166 7.98 6.94 0.57
CA HIS A 166 8.92 5.83 0.81
C HIS A 166 8.35 4.46 0.41
N VAL A 167 7.02 4.35 0.32
CA VAL A 167 6.35 3.14 -0.13
C VAL A 167 6.61 2.77 -1.60
N LEU A 168 7.05 3.73 -2.42
CA LEU A 168 7.51 3.47 -3.79
C LEU A 168 8.72 2.52 -3.84
N ASN A 169 9.62 2.61 -2.85
CA ASN A 169 10.75 1.67 -2.74
C ASN A 169 10.27 0.24 -2.51
N THR A 170 9.17 0.06 -1.78
CA THR A 170 8.56 -1.27 -1.61
C THR A 170 8.05 -1.80 -2.94
N MET A 171 7.33 -0.97 -3.70
CA MET A 171 6.86 -1.36 -5.04
C MET A 171 8.02 -1.75 -5.95
N LYS A 172 9.13 -0.98 -5.94
CA LYS A 172 10.32 -1.33 -6.72
C LYS A 172 10.97 -2.63 -6.27
N THR A 173 11.04 -2.85 -4.96
CA THR A 173 11.57 -4.09 -4.38
C THR A 173 10.69 -5.29 -4.77
N MET A 174 9.37 -5.12 -4.77
CA MET A 174 8.42 -6.18 -5.17
C MET A 174 8.49 -6.45 -6.68
N GLU A 175 8.63 -5.42 -7.51
CA GLU A 175 8.81 -5.57 -8.96
C GLU A 175 10.09 -6.33 -9.31
N GLN A 176 11.21 -6.04 -8.63
CA GLN A 176 12.47 -6.78 -8.79
C GLN A 176 12.35 -8.27 -8.38
N ASN A 177 11.35 -8.58 -7.55
CA ASN A 177 10.98 -9.94 -7.16
C ASN A 177 9.77 -10.49 -7.95
N SER A 178 9.38 -9.84 -9.06
CA SER A 178 8.33 -10.27 -10.01
C SER A 178 6.89 -10.26 -9.46
N LEU A 179 6.54 -9.38 -8.50
CA LEU A 179 5.27 -9.49 -7.76
C LEU A 179 4.43 -8.18 -7.71
N ALA A 180 3.80 -7.82 -8.84
CA ALA A 180 2.62 -6.93 -8.99
C ALA A 180 2.79 -5.54 -9.64
N SER A 181 1.66 -5.02 -10.13
CA SER A 181 1.45 -3.71 -10.76
C SER A 181 0.71 -2.75 -9.81
N PHE A 182 1.02 -1.44 -9.85
CA PHE A 182 0.53 -0.48 -8.85
C PHE A 182 -0.03 0.82 -9.45
N GLU A 183 -1.12 1.33 -8.90
CA GLU A 183 -1.63 2.70 -9.11
C GLU A 183 -1.86 3.37 -7.74
N LEU A 184 -1.47 4.65 -7.61
CA LEU A 184 -1.34 5.40 -6.35
C LEU A 184 -2.36 6.53 -6.02
N PRO A 185 -3.57 6.68 -6.60
CA PRO A 185 -4.35 7.92 -6.42
C PRO A 185 -4.97 8.16 -5.01
N ILE A 186 -4.61 7.37 -3.99
CA ILE A 186 -5.39 7.21 -2.75
C ILE A 186 -5.25 8.39 -1.77
N LEU A 187 -4.19 9.19 -1.87
CA LEU A 187 -3.90 10.25 -0.89
C LEU A 187 -4.93 11.40 -0.89
N ASN A 188 -5.65 11.59 -1.99
CA ASN A 188 -6.67 12.64 -2.12
C ASN A 188 -7.95 12.40 -1.28
N HIS A 189 -8.07 11.22 -0.63
CA HIS A 189 -9.27 10.82 0.11
C HIS A 189 -9.23 11.12 1.61
N PHE A 190 -8.06 11.49 2.15
CA PHE A 190 -7.96 11.89 3.55
C PHE A 190 -8.33 13.37 3.69
N ASN A 191 -9.56 13.65 4.11
CA ASN A 191 -10.10 15.01 4.26
C ASN A 191 -9.17 15.96 5.04
N ASP A 192 -8.47 15.44 6.06
CA ASP A 192 -7.53 16.21 6.90
C ASP A 192 -6.24 16.64 6.16
N CYS A 193 -5.93 16.00 5.03
CA CYS A 193 -4.70 16.17 4.26
C CYS A 193 -4.93 16.78 2.87
N ARG A 194 -6.18 16.81 2.42
CA ARG A 194 -6.59 17.22 1.06
C ARG A 194 -6.06 18.58 0.62
N GLU A 195 -6.00 19.55 1.53
CA GLU A 195 -5.52 20.90 1.24
C GLU A 195 -4.04 21.09 1.59
N LYS A 196 -3.40 20.09 2.21
CA LYS A 196 -2.07 20.18 2.83
C LYS A 196 -1.01 19.34 2.13
N ALA A 197 -1.43 18.43 1.26
CA ALA A 197 -0.54 17.65 0.41
C ALA A 197 -1.09 17.56 -1.01
N ARG A 198 -0.19 17.34 -1.98
CA ARG A 198 -0.54 17.11 -3.38
C ARG A 198 0.36 16.04 -3.96
N VAL A 199 -0.25 15.01 -4.54
CA VAL A 199 0.48 13.97 -5.26
C VAL A 199 0.71 14.41 -6.70
N LEU A 200 1.96 14.30 -7.16
CA LEU A 200 2.38 14.66 -8.51
C LEU A 200 2.94 13.43 -9.21
N LEU A 201 2.07 12.77 -9.99
CA LEU A 201 2.48 11.70 -10.90
C LEU A 201 3.17 12.32 -12.13
N TYR A 202 4.35 11.82 -12.48
CA TYR A 202 5.09 12.28 -13.66
C TYR A 202 5.79 11.13 -14.38
N ASN A 203 6.06 11.33 -15.67
CA ASN A 203 6.84 10.40 -16.48
C ASN A 203 8.32 10.75 -16.31
N ASP A 204 9.09 9.81 -15.78
CA ASP A 204 10.51 9.93 -15.50
C ASP A 204 11.40 9.25 -16.55
N GLY A 205 10.83 8.90 -17.72
CA GLY A 205 11.59 8.43 -18.89
C GLY A 205 12.33 9.55 -19.63
N GLU A 206 13.14 9.18 -20.62
CA GLU A 206 14.03 10.12 -21.37
C GLU A 206 13.30 11.30 -22.03
N SER A 207 12.01 11.15 -22.34
CA SER A 207 11.17 12.20 -22.94
C SER A 207 10.23 12.87 -21.92
N GLY A 208 10.40 12.60 -20.63
CA GLY A 208 9.58 13.13 -19.54
C GLY A 208 9.89 14.61 -19.23
N PRO A 209 8.97 15.33 -18.58
CA PRO A 209 9.24 16.68 -18.09
C PRO A 209 10.28 16.64 -16.96
N GLU A 210 11.07 17.70 -16.83
CA GLU A 210 11.95 17.88 -15.67
C GLU A 210 11.12 18.04 -14.38
N ILE A 211 11.66 17.55 -13.26
CA ILE A 211 10.99 17.54 -11.96
C ILE A 211 10.64 18.98 -11.53
N SER A 212 11.56 19.91 -11.75
CA SER A 212 11.36 21.33 -11.45
C SER A 212 10.20 21.95 -12.22
N ASP A 213 9.97 21.56 -13.48
CA ASP A 213 8.86 22.06 -14.27
C ASP A 213 7.52 21.53 -13.74
N VAL A 214 7.47 20.25 -13.36
CA VAL A 214 6.29 19.61 -12.75
C VAL A 214 5.95 20.30 -11.42
N LEU A 215 6.95 20.50 -10.56
CA LEU A 215 6.78 21.17 -9.26
C LEU A 215 6.39 22.64 -9.42
N LEU A 216 7.11 23.39 -10.26
CA LEU A 216 6.86 24.82 -10.45
C LEU A 216 5.44 25.08 -10.96
N LYS A 217 4.96 24.24 -11.89
CA LYS A 217 3.58 24.30 -12.37
C LYS A 217 2.60 24.08 -11.22
N ALA A 218 2.79 23.02 -10.42
CA ALA A 218 1.91 22.71 -9.30
C ALA A 218 1.91 23.80 -8.22
N ILE A 219 3.09 24.34 -7.87
CA ILE A 219 3.25 25.43 -6.90
C ILE A 219 2.51 26.68 -7.37
N LYS A 220 2.70 27.10 -8.63
CA LYS A 220 2.01 28.26 -9.18
C LYS A 220 0.50 28.06 -9.20
N GLU A 221 0.02 26.88 -9.61
CA GLU A 221 -1.39 26.54 -9.54
C GLU A 221 -1.92 26.69 -8.11
N ASP A 222 -1.22 26.16 -7.11
CA ASP A 222 -1.65 26.21 -5.71
C ASP A 222 -1.59 27.62 -5.10
N LEU A 223 -0.62 28.45 -5.50
CA LEU A 223 -0.48 29.84 -5.03
C LEU A 223 -1.45 30.82 -5.70
N HIS A 224 -1.92 30.52 -6.92
CA HIS A 224 -2.81 31.39 -7.70
C HIS A 224 -4.29 31.03 -7.61
N LEU A 225 -4.66 30.01 -6.84
CA LEU A 225 -6.06 29.73 -6.52
C LEU A 225 -6.64 30.82 -5.63
N THR A 226 -7.74 31.43 -6.09
CA THR A 226 -8.64 32.19 -5.21
C THR A 226 -9.71 31.25 -4.66
N ASP A 227 -10.23 31.49 -3.46
CA ASP A 227 -11.28 30.67 -2.82
C ASP A 227 -12.50 30.41 -3.73
N SER A 228 -12.76 31.29 -4.70
CA SER A 228 -13.83 31.17 -5.70
C SER A 228 -13.54 30.21 -6.87
N GLN A 229 -12.30 29.74 -7.02
CA GLN A 229 -11.84 28.85 -8.10
C GLN A 229 -11.44 27.46 -7.61
N LEU A 230 -11.44 27.23 -6.29
CA LEU A 230 -11.45 25.88 -5.75
C LEU A 230 -12.64 25.13 -6.38
N PRO A 231 -12.45 23.93 -6.96
CA PRO A 231 -13.58 23.08 -7.28
C PRO A 231 -14.43 22.99 -6.02
N LYS A 232 -15.77 23.09 -6.12
CA LYS A 232 -16.65 22.89 -4.94
C LYS A 232 -16.38 21.56 -4.22
N ASP A 233 -15.72 20.64 -4.93
CA ASP A 233 -15.26 19.35 -4.45
C ASP A 233 -13.72 19.26 -4.32
N GLY A 234 -12.95 20.34 -4.17
CA GLY A 234 -11.53 20.35 -3.73
C GLY A 234 -10.48 19.48 -4.45
N CYS A 235 -10.78 18.87 -5.60
CA CYS A 235 -9.86 17.93 -6.28
C CYS A 235 -9.05 18.62 -7.38
N PHE A 236 -7.72 18.73 -7.22
CA PHE A 236 -6.82 18.92 -8.36
C PHE A 236 -6.67 17.59 -9.07
N ARG A 237 -7.47 17.43 -10.13
CA ARG A 237 -7.67 16.18 -10.86
C ARG A 237 -6.42 15.86 -11.68
N PRO A 238 -5.67 14.79 -11.38
CA PRO A 238 -4.73 14.26 -12.33
C PRO A 238 -5.55 13.78 -13.53
N LYS A 239 -5.30 14.32 -14.73
CA LYS A 239 -5.83 13.66 -15.93
C LYS A 239 -5.15 12.30 -16.01
N LEU A 240 -5.93 11.22 -15.87
CA LEU A 240 -5.46 9.84 -16.05
C LEU A 240 -4.75 9.63 -17.41
N ASP A 241 -5.01 10.53 -18.37
CA ASP A 241 -4.36 10.61 -19.69
C ASP A 241 -2.86 10.99 -19.63
N ALA A 242 -2.32 11.44 -18.49
CA ALA A 242 -0.90 11.80 -18.37
C ALA A 242 0.06 10.59 -18.25
N LEU A 243 -0.48 9.37 -18.10
CA LEU A 243 0.26 8.10 -18.17
C LEU A 243 0.49 7.60 -19.61
N GLU A 244 0.04 8.34 -20.62
CA GLU A 244 0.24 7.99 -22.02
C GLU A 244 1.70 8.16 -22.41
N SER A 245 2.46 7.06 -22.43
CA SER A 245 3.57 6.93 -23.36
C SER A 245 3.02 7.19 -24.76
N PHE A 246 3.62 8.12 -25.49
CA PHE A 246 3.19 8.65 -26.79
C PHE A 246 3.07 7.61 -27.95
N ASP A 247 3.02 6.30 -27.71
CA ASP A 247 3.13 5.25 -28.74
C ASP A 247 2.04 4.15 -28.74
N THR A 248 1.07 4.13 -27.82
CA THR A 248 0.00 3.10 -27.84
C THR A 248 -1.29 3.58 -28.52
N HIS A 249 -1.40 3.33 -29.83
CA HIS A 249 -2.65 3.52 -30.57
C HIS A 249 -3.63 2.37 -30.36
N TYR A 250 -4.61 2.55 -29.46
CA TYR A 250 -5.73 1.61 -29.31
C TYR A 250 -6.78 1.81 -30.42
N GLU A 251 -7.18 0.73 -31.08
CA GLU A 251 -8.23 0.75 -32.10
C GLU A 251 -9.62 0.94 -31.48
N HIS A 252 -9.84 0.37 -30.29
CA HIS A 252 -11.10 0.34 -29.56
C HIS A 252 -10.92 0.83 -28.11
N GLN A 253 -11.95 1.42 -27.52
CA GLN A 253 -11.86 1.92 -26.13
C GLN A 253 -12.14 0.84 -25.10
N VAL A 254 -13.08 -0.06 -25.37
CA VAL A 254 -13.57 -1.03 -24.39
C VAL A 254 -13.86 -2.37 -25.09
N TYR A 255 -13.53 -3.46 -24.41
CA TYR A 255 -14.11 -4.78 -24.65
C TYR A 255 -14.75 -5.29 -23.35
N VAL A 256 -15.93 -5.91 -23.44
CA VAL A 256 -16.62 -6.52 -22.30
C VAL A 256 -16.59 -8.03 -22.46
N ALA A 257 -15.76 -8.70 -21.67
CA ALA A 257 -15.65 -10.15 -21.64
C ALA A 257 -16.67 -10.75 -20.67
N HIS A 258 -17.38 -11.79 -21.14
CA HIS A 258 -18.43 -12.48 -20.40
C HIS A 258 -18.51 -13.96 -20.83
N SER A 259 -19.23 -14.80 -20.07
CA SER A 259 -19.49 -16.18 -20.52
C SER A 259 -20.47 -16.17 -21.71
N THR A 260 -20.10 -16.88 -22.76
CA THR A 260 -20.98 -17.11 -23.92
C THR A 260 -21.93 -18.30 -23.71
N LYS A 261 -21.77 -19.04 -22.61
CA LYS A 261 -22.59 -20.23 -22.27
C LYS A 261 -23.86 -19.88 -21.51
N ASN A 262 -23.97 -18.65 -20.99
CA ASN A 262 -25.10 -18.21 -20.17
C ASN A 262 -25.69 -16.89 -20.72
N GLU A 263 -27.02 -16.86 -20.90
CA GLU A 263 -27.74 -15.67 -21.39
C GLU A 263 -27.81 -14.54 -20.35
N GLU A 264 -27.68 -14.83 -19.06
CA GLU A 264 -27.65 -13.81 -17.99
C GLU A 264 -26.39 -12.95 -18.11
N ASP A 265 -25.21 -13.57 -18.18
CA ASP A 265 -23.93 -12.86 -18.35
C ASP A 265 -23.91 -12.03 -19.64
N LYS A 266 -24.50 -12.56 -20.71
CA LYS A 266 -24.64 -11.84 -21.99
C LYS A 266 -25.56 -10.62 -21.86
N THR A 267 -26.69 -10.77 -21.18
CA THR A 267 -27.62 -9.65 -20.92
C THR A 267 -26.94 -8.55 -20.10
N GLN A 268 -26.15 -8.94 -19.07
CA GLN A 268 -25.38 -8.00 -18.25
C GLN A 268 -24.30 -7.28 -19.07
N ALA A 269 -23.60 -8.00 -19.96
CA ALA A 269 -22.60 -7.40 -20.85
C ALA A 269 -23.23 -6.40 -21.82
N GLU A 270 -24.37 -6.75 -22.43
CA GLU A 270 -25.12 -5.86 -23.32
C GLU A 270 -25.61 -4.61 -22.59
N GLU A 271 -26.02 -4.72 -21.32
CA GLU A 271 -26.39 -3.56 -20.49
C GLU A 271 -25.21 -2.60 -20.26
N ILE A 272 -24.03 -3.13 -19.93
CA ILE A 272 -22.81 -2.34 -19.77
C ILE A 272 -22.45 -1.62 -21.07
N ILE A 273 -22.45 -2.35 -22.18
CA ILE A 273 -22.12 -1.82 -23.51
C ILE A 273 -23.09 -0.68 -23.87
N SER A 274 -24.40 -0.92 -23.74
CA SER A 274 -25.44 0.05 -24.06
C SER A 274 -25.33 1.32 -23.20
N TYR A 275 -25.04 1.18 -21.92
CA TYR A 275 -24.84 2.32 -21.02
C TYR A 275 -23.63 3.18 -21.44
N LEU A 276 -22.49 2.54 -21.73
CA LEU A 276 -21.27 3.22 -22.14
C LEU A 276 -21.45 3.94 -23.50
N GLU A 277 -22.10 3.29 -24.47
CA GLU A 277 -22.44 3.88 -25.76
C GLU A 277 -23.33 5.12 -25.60
N THR A 278 -24.39 5.02 -24.77
CA THR A 278 -25.32 6.12 -24.49
C THR A 278 -24.61 7.33 -23.85
N ARG A 279 -23.54 7.08 -23.09
CA ARG A 279 -22.73 8.10 -22.42
C ARG A 279 -21.58 8.65 -23.28
N GLY A 280 -21.48 8.22 -24.54
CA GLY A 280 -20.54 8.77 -25.52
C GLY A 280 -19.18 8.09 -25.59
N ILE A 281 -18.99 6.94 -24.93
CA ILE A 281 -17.82 6.06 -25.17
C ILE A 281 -17.99 5.46 -26.58
N ARG A 282 -17.03 5.72 -27.47
CA ARG A 282 -17.07 5.28 -28.88
C ARG A 282 -16.08 4.13 -29.11
N LYS A 283 -16.31 3.33 -30.15
CA LYS A 283 -15.47 2.18 -30.54
C LYS A 283 -15.39 1.10 -29.46
N ILE A 284 -16.53 0.59 -29.01
CA ILE A 284 -16.60 -0.60 -28.17
C ILE A 284 -16.49 -1.82 -29.07
N LEU A 285 -15.54 -2.72 -28.78
CA LEU A 285 -15.40 -3.97 -29.52
C LEU A 285 -16.50 -4.94 -29.06
N LYS A 286 -17.33 -5.37 -29.99
CA LYS A 286 -18.42 -6.33 -29.75
C LYS A 286 -18.04 -7.70 -30.32
N ASP A 287 -18.57 -8.76 -29.72
CA ASP A 287 -18.28 -10.15 -30.12
C ASP A 287 -18.69 -10.44 -31.57
N ASP A 288 -19.72 -9.76 -32.07
CA ASP A 288 -20.22 -9.85 -33.45
C ASP A 288 -19.30 -9.16 -34.47
N MET A 289 -18.56 -8.12 -34.07
CA MET A 289 -17.56 -7.46 -34.91
C MET A 289 -16.29 -8.31 -35.10
N MET A 290 -16.12 -9.35 -34.27
CA MET A 290 -15.03 -10.33 -34.34
C MET A 290 -15.38 -11.55 -35.21
N VAL A 291 -16.55 -11.55 -35.87
CA VAL A 291 -17.12 -12.66 -36.66
C VAL A 291 -16.48 -12.82 -38.05
N GLY A 292 -15.52 -11.97 -38.42
CA GLY A 292 -14.95 -11.92 -39.77
C GLY A 292 -13.98 -13.04 -40.18
N LEU A 293 -13.59 -13.98 -39.31
CA LEU A 293 -12.64 -15.05 -39.67
C LEU A 293 -13.09 -16.42 -39.13
N PRO A 294 -13.61 -17.35 -39.96
CA PRO A 294 -13.93 -18.69 -39.53
C PRO A 294 -12.67 -19.42 -39.03
N GLY A 295 -12.72 -19.98 -37.81
CA GLY A 295 -11.66 -20.84 -37.25
C GLY A 295 -10.78 -20.25 -36.14
N LYS A 296 -11.02 -19.02 -35.66
CA LYS A 296 -10.33 -18.53 -34.44
C LYS A 296 -11.02 -19.06 -33.17
N THR A 297 -10.24 -19.65 -32.28
CA THR A 297 -10.65 -20.06 -30.92
C THR A 297 -11.02 -18.83 -30.07
N VAL A 298 -11.80 -19.02 -29.00
CA VAL A 298 -12.17 -17.93 -28.07
C VAL A 298 -10.92 -17.26 -27.48
N MET A 299 -9.86 -18.03 -27.19
CA MET A 299 -8.51 -17.51 -26.90
C MET A 299 -8.00 -16.46 -27.91
N GLY A 300 -8.17 -16.72 -29.21
CA GLY A 300 -7.71 -15.82 -30.27
C GLY A 300 -8.48 -14.49 -30.28
N LYS A 301 -9.76 -14.50 -29.90
CA LYS A 301 -10.58 -13.29 -29.76
C LYS A 301 -10.14 -12.45 -28.57
N ILE A 302 -9.93 -13.08 -27.41
CA ILE A 302 -9.48 -12.42 -26.19
C ILE A 302 -8.08 -11.82 -26.39
N THR A 303 -7.16 -12.55 -27.02
CA THR A 303 -5.80 -12.06 -27.33
C THR A 303 -5.83 -10.86 -28.28
N GLU A 304 -6.69 -10.89 -29.30
CA GLU A 304 -6.83 -9.77 -30.22
C GLU A 304 -7.46 -8.54 -29.55
N ALA A 305 -8.50 -8.74 -28.74
CA ALA A 305 -9.10 -7.68 -27.93
C ALA A 305 -8.09 -7.07 -26.95
N ALA A 306 -7.28 -7.89 -26.28
CA ALA A 306 -6.19 -7.44 -25.43
C ALA A 306 -5.20 -6.53 -26.18
N THR A 307 -4.86 -6.82 -27.44
CA THR A 307 -3.94 -5.94 -28.19
C THR A 307 -4.58 -4.66 -28.74
N LYS A 308 -5.90 -4.63 -28.91
CA LYS A 308 -6.61 -3.56 -29.65
C LYS A 308 -7.44 -2.63 -28.78
N CYS A 309 -7.74 -3.01 -27.55
CA CYS A 309 -8.62 -2.28 -26.64
C CYS A 309 -7.86 -1.56 -25.52
N ARG A 310 -8.26 -0.33 -25.21
CA ARG A 310 -7.72 0.43 -24.06
C ARG A 310 -8.12 -0.21 -22.71
N TRP A 311 -9.40 -0.56 -22.57
CA TRP A 311 -9.96 -1.17 -21.38
C TRP A 311 -10.59 -2.53 -21.67
N PHE A 312 -10.41 -3.45 -20.74
CA PHE A 312 -10.95 -4.81 -20.78
C PHE A 312 -11.81 -5.03 -19.54
N ILE A 313 -13.13 -4.93 -19.68
CA ILE A 313 -14.08 -5.16 -18.59
C ILE A 313 -14.36 -6.66 -18.53
N PHE A 314 -14.24 -7.28 -17.35
CA PHE A 314 -14.50 -8.70 -17.20
C PHE A 314 -15.62 -8.96 -16.20
N LEU A 315 -16.70 -9.58 -16.66
CA LEU A 315 -17.80 -10.00 -15.79
C LEU A 315 -17.43 -11.28 -15.05
N LEU A 316 -17.24 -11.16 -13.74
CA LEU A 316 -16.97 -12.22 -12.78
C LEU A 316 -18.29 -12.60 -12.07
N THR A 317 -19.02 -13.53 -12.68
CA THR A 317 -20.17 -14.23 -12.10
C THR A 317 -19.81 -15.69 -11.81
N LYS A 318 -20.63 -16.40 -11.02
CA LYS A 318 -20.46 -17.85 -10.82
C LYS A 318 -20.41 -18.60 -12.14
N ASN A 319 -21.26 -18.21 -13.09
CA ASN A 319 -21.30 -18.82 -14.43
C ASN A 319 -19.98 -18.63 -15.19
N SER A 320 -19.42 -17.41 -15.14
CA SER A 320 -18.14 -17.11 -15.79
C SER A 320 -16.96 -17.87 -15.19
N LEU A 321 -16.97 -18.11 -13.87
CA LEU A 321 -15.92 -18.81 -13.12
C LEU A 321 -16.06 -20.33 -13.15
N ASP A 322 -17.28 -20.83 -13.35
CA ASP A 322 -17.55 -22.24 -13.62
C ASP A 322 -17.23 -22.60 -15.09
N ASP A 323 -17.17 -21.61 -15.99
CA ASP A 323 -16.67 -21.77 -17.35
C ASP A 323 -15.13 -21.88 -17.36
N GLN A 324 -14.64 -23.10 -17.14
CA GLN A 324 -13.21 -23.41 -17.10
C GLN A 324 -12.48 -23.00 -18.39
N GLN A 325 -13.16 -23.05 -19.54
CA GLN A 325 -12.58 -22.68 -20.81
C GLN A 325 -12.35 -21.16 -20.88
N LEU A 326 -13.36 -20.36 -20.54
CA LEU A 326 -13.25 -18.90 -20.48
C LEU A 326 -12.18 -18.48 -19.46
N THR A 327 -12.19 -19.09 -18.27
CA THR A 327 -11.22 -18.77 -17.20
C THR A 327 -9.78 -19.05 -17.65
N PHE A 328 -9.53 -20.22 -18.25
CA PHE A 328 -8.21 -20.57 -18.78
C PHE A 328 -7.77 -19.67 -19.93
N GLU A 329 -8.66 -19.39 -20.87
CA GLU A 329 -8.38 -18.56 -22.03
C GLU A 329 -8.10 -17.11 -21.64
N MET A 330 -8.83 -16.59 -20.66
CA MET A 330 -8.57 -15.28 -20.09
C MET A 330 -7.21 -15.23 -19.40
N VAL A 331 -6.93 -16.15 -18.47
CA VAL A 331 -5.64 -16.20 -17.74
C VAL A 331 -4.48 -16.25 -18.71
N SER A 332 -4.60 -17.03 -19.78
CA SER A 332 -3.55 -17.20 -20.78
C SER A 332 -3.38 -15.96 -21.67
N ALA A 333 -4.47 -15.33 -22.11
CA ALA A 333 -4.40 -14.17 -23.01
C ALA A 333 -4.04 -12.87 -22.28
N LEU A 334 -4.49 -12.73 -21.03
CA LEU A 334 -4.23 -11.55 -20.22
C LEU A 334 -2.94 -11.67 -19.38
N GLY A 335 -2.39 -12.86 -19.16
CA GLY A 335 -1.18 -13.04 -18.34
C GLY A 335 -0.01 -12.15 -18.76
N ASP A 336 0.43 -12.25 -20.02
CA ASP A 336 1.52 -11.42 -20.55
C ASP A 336 1.08 -9.95 -20.71
N SER A 337 -0.18 -9.72 -21.08
CA SER A 337 -0.71 -8.38 -21.35
C SER A 337 -0.88 -7.53 -20.08
N ILE A 338 -1.23 -8.15 -18.95
CA ILE A 338 -1.30 -7.52 -17.62
C ILE A 338 0.12 -7.28 -17.11
N THR A 339 1.00 -8.28 -17.24
CA THR A 339 2.40 -8.18 -16.78
C THR A 339 3.18 -7.08 -17.52
N ASP A 340 3.00 -6.98 -18.84
CA ASP A 340 3.62 -5.95 -19.68
C ASP A 340 2.85 -4.60 -19.68
N ARG A 341 1.80 -4.44 -18.85
CA ARG A 341 0.91 -3.26 -18.79
C ARG A 341 0.28 -2.86 -20.13
N LYS A 342 0.14 -3.78 -21.07
CA LYS A 342 -0.46 -3.55 -22.40
C LYS A 342 -1.98 -3.42 -22.35
N VAL A 343 -2.61 -4.07 -21.37
CA VAL A 343 -4.08 -4.08 -21.17
C VAL A 343 -4.45 -3.59 -19.79
N ARG A 344 -5.47 -2.72 -19.72
CA ARG A 344 -6.09 -2.30 -18.46
C ARG A 344 -7.34 -3.11 -18.20
N VAL A 345 -7.37 -3.87 -17.11
CA VAL A 345 -8.48 -4.79 -16.78
C VAL A 345 -9.37 -4.19 -15.70
N ILE A 346 -10.69 -4.30 -15.86
CA ILE A 346 -11.70 -3.91 -14.88
C ILE A 346 -12.59 -5.13 -14.58
N PRO A 347 -12.33 -5.88 -13.51
CA PRO A 347 -13.22 -6.95 -13.08
C PRO A 347 -14.52 -6.37 -12.51
N VAL A 348 -15.67 -6.96 -12.86
CA VAL A 348 -17.00 -6.63 -12.34
C VAL A 348 -17.53 -7.87 -11.64
N VAL A 349 -17.69 -7.83 -10.31
CA VAL A 349 -17.88 -9.03 -9.47
C VAL A 349 -19.27 -9.05 -8.85
N ASP A 350 -20.02 -10.14 -9.03
CA ASP A 350 -21.28 -10.33 -8.31
C ASP A 350 -21.04 -10.83 -6.88
N ARG A 351 -21.28 -9.95 -5.90
CA ARG A 351 -21.08 -10.25 -4.47
C ARG A 351 -22.19 -11.06 -3.82
N ARG A 352 -23.30 -11.28 -4.53
CA ARG A 352 -24.38 -12.15 -4.04
C ARG A 352 -23.96 -13.62 -4.04
N GLU A 353 -22.84 -13.92 -4.70
CA GLU A 353 -22.30 -15.24 -4.90
C GLU A 353 -20.92 -15.38 -4.22
N ASP A 354 -20.63 -16.58 -3.71
CA ASP A 354 -19.35 -16.88 -3.08
C ASP A 354 -18.31 -17.23 -4.17
N LEU A 355 -17.74 -16.20 -4.78
CA LEU A 355 -16.88 -16.32 -5.96
C LEU A 355 -15.40 -16.46 -5.60
N CYS A 356 -14.72 -17.41 -6.25
CA CYS A 356 -13.27 -17.59 -6.16
C CYS A 356 -12.57 -16.75 -7.24
N ILE A 357 -11.85 -15.70 -6.84
CA ILE A 357 -11.16 -14.82 -7.79
C ILE A 357 -9.82 -15.43 -8.21
N PRO A 358 -9.53 -15.58 -9.52
CA PRO A 358 -8.23 -16.06 -10.00
C PRO A 358 -7.08 -15.19 -9.52
N GLU A 359 -5.94 -15.79 -9.16
CA GLU A 359 -4.75 -15.11 -8.61
C GLU A 359 -4.31 -13.86 -9.39
N LEU A 360 -4.32 -13.93 -10.72
CA LEU A 360 -3.97 -12.81 -11.60
C LEU A 360 -4.90 -11.58 -11.45
N LEU A 361 -6.14 -11.79 -11.02
CA LEU A 361 -7.12 -10.74 -10.80
C LEU A 361 -7.20 -10.31 -9.33
N GLN A 362 -6.53 -11.04 -8.42
CA GLN A 362 -6.46 -10.71 -7.00
C GLN A 362 -5.61 -9.47 -6.70
N TRP A 363 -5.03 -8.83 -7.70
CA TRP A 363 -4.25 -7.59 -7.53
C TRP A 363 -4.92 -6.40 -8.22
N VAL A 364 -6.02 -6.63 -8.94
CA VAL A 364 -6.75 -5.62 -9.70
C VAL A 364 -7.96 -5.14 -8.92
N THR A 365 -8.22 -3.83 -8.91
CA THR A 365 -9.42 -3.27 -8.29
C THR A 365 -10.65 -3.67 -9.08
N TYR A 366 -11.68 -4.20 -8.42
CA TYR A 366 -12.93 -4.62 -9.05
C TYR A 366 -14.09 -3.70 -8.71
N ILE A 367 -15.13 -3.72 -9.54
CA ILE A 367 -16.41 -3.05 -9.32
C ILE A 367 -17.42 -4.11 -8.88
N PRO A 368 -18.15 -3.93 -7.77
CA PRO A 368 -19.22 -4.84 -7.42
C PRO A 368 -20.41 -4.66 -8.36
N TYR A 369 -20.96 -5.76 -8.86
CA TYR A 369 -22.20 -5.74 -9.61
C TYR A 369 -23.36 -5.45 -8.65
N ASN A 370 -23.94 -4.25 -8.79
CA ASN A 370 -25.02 -3.79 -7.94
C ASN A 370 -26.37 -3.79 -8.68
N PRO A 371 -27.45 -4.37 -8.10
CA PRO A 371 -28.78 -4.39 -8.72
C PRO A 371 -29.38 -2.99 -8.98
N ASP A 372 -28.94 -1.98 -8.23
CA ASP A 372 -29.35 -0.58 -8.40
C ASP A 372 -28.66 0.13 -9.58
N LYS A 373 -27.81 -0.60 -10.32
CA LYS A 373 -27.04 -0.13 -11.48
C LYS A 373 -26.02 0.96 -11.18
N SER A 374 -25.65 1.16 -9.91
CA SER A 374 -24.58 2.08 -9.51
C SER A 374 -23.23 1.72 -10.17
N HIS A 375 -22.99 0.43 -10.39
CA HIS A 375 -21.79 -0.10 -11.07
C HIS A 375 -21.59 0.45 -12.49
N LEU A 376 -22.67 0.75 -13.23
CA LEU A 376 -22.58 1.31 -14.59
C LEU A 376 -21.97 2.71 -14.60
N LYS A 377 -22.31 3.53 -13.59
CA LYS A 377 -21.73 4.87 -13.44
C LYS A 377 -20.24 4.76 -13.12
N SER A 378 -19.83 3.81 -12.27
CA SER A 378 -18.43 3.55 -11.96
C SER A 378 -17.64 3.14 -13.20
N LEU A 379 -18.16 2.20 -13.99
CA LEU A 379 -17.55 1.77 -15.25
C LEU A 379 -17.35 2.94 -16.21
N TYR A 380 -18.35 3.79 -16.37
CA TYR A 380 -18.23 4.98 -17.20
C TYR A 380 -17.14 5.93 -16.70
N ASN A 381 -17.09 6.19 -15.39
CA ASN A 381 -16.09 7.08 -14.80
C ASN A 381 -14.67 6.56 -15.07
N ILE A 382 -14.41 5.26 -14.84
CA ILE A 382 -13.10 4.65 -15.10
C ILE A 382 -12.72 4.74 -16.58
N VAL A 383 -13.60 4.28 -17.46
CA VAL A 383 -13.32 4.21 -18.91
C VAL A 383 -13.10 5.59 -19.50
N SER A 384 -13.85 6.59 -19.02
CA SER A 384 -13.73 7.99 -19.45
C SER A 384 -12.56 8.75 -18.82
N GLY A 385 -11.81 8.12 -17.89
CA GLY A 385 -10.70 8.77 -17.17
C GLY A 385 -11.16 9.82 -16.17
N GLN A 386 -12.41 9.75 -15.69
CA GLN A 386 -12.92 10.58 -14.59
C GLN A 386 -12.47 10.01 -13.24
N ASP A 387 -12.23 10.88 -12.26
CA ASP A 387 -11.90 10.48 -10.88
C ASP A 387 -12.98 9.53 -10.35
N ILE A 388 -12.55 8.38 -9.83
CA ILE A 388 -13.47 7.42 -9.24
C ILE A 388 -13.59 7.78 -7.75
N PRO A 389 -14.80 8.10 -7.25
CA PRO A 389 -15.00 8.29 -5.83
C PRO A 389 -14.64 6.98 -5.12
N LEU A 390 -13.71 7.03 -4.17
CA LEU A 390 -13.41 5.93 -3.24
C LEU A 390 -14.53 5.77 -2.21
N GLU A 391 -15.76 6.20 -2.55
CA GLU A 391 -16.95 5.83 -1.82
C GLU A 391 -16.94 4.31 -1.72
N THR A 392 -16.88 3.86 -0.47
CA THR A 392 -16.56 2.54 0.08
C THR A 392 -17.27 1.33 -0.54
N GLU A 393 -18.16 1.56 -1.50
CA GLU A 393 -19.02 0.57 -2.13
C GLU A 393 -18.80 0.45 -3.65
N LEU A 394 -18.08 1.37 -4.31
CA LEU A 394 -18.05 1.43 -5.78
C LEU A 394 -16.83 0.78 -6.42
N LEU A 395 -15.71 0.75 -5.71
CA LEU A 395 -14.47 0.08 -6.09
C LEU A 395 -13.93 -0.65 -4.90
N LEU A 396 -13.83 -1.97 -5.01
CA LEU A 396 -13.17 -2.76 -4.00
C LEU A 396 -11.87 -3.28 -4.57
N PRO A 397 -10.73 -2.98 -3.94
CA PRO A 397 -9.48 -3.59 -4.32
C PRO A 397 -9.56 -5.10 -4.04
N ALA A 398 -9.03 -5.91 -4.98
CA ALA A 398 -8.81 -7.32 -4.77
C ALA A 398 -7.44 -7.55 -4.12
N GLY A 399 -7.38 -8.43 -3.12
CA GLY A 399 -6.14 -8.86 -2.46
C GLY A 399 -6.12 -8.68 -0.94
N TYR A 400 -4.98 -9.02 -0.34
CA TYR A 400 -4.76 -8.89 1.10
C TYR A 400 -4.05 -7.58 1.45
N VAL A 401 -4.72 -6.68 2.20
CA VAL A 401 -4.08 -5.47 2.75
C VAL A 401 -2.84 -5.86 3.56
N SER A 402 -2.96 -6.93 4.35
CA SER A 402 -1.88 -7.48 5.17
C SER A 402 -0.62 -7.81 4.36
N TYR A 403 -0.73 -8.17 3.08
CA TYR A 403 0.42 -8.45 2.23
C TYR A 403 1.23 -7.18 1.92
N GLY A 404 0.56 -6.11 1.47
CA GLY A 404 1.22 -4.82 1.24
C GLY A 404 1.78 -4.21 2.53
N LEU A 405 1.05 -4.34 3.63
CA LEU A 405 1.52 -3.94 4.97
C LEU A 405 2.77 -4.71 5.42
N ALA A 406 2.82 -6.02 5.21
CA ALA A 406 3.96 -6.86 5.58
C ALA A 406 5.19 -6.54 4.74
N TRP A 407 5.05 -6.45 3.42
CA TRP A 407 6.15 -6.05 2.53
C TRP A 407 6.67 -4.66 2.85
N GLY A 408 5.78 -3.68 3.04
CA GLY A 408 6.18 -2.32 3.41
C GLY A 408 6.96 -2.30 4.72
N TYR A 409 6.56 -3.11 5.70
CA TYR A 409 7.24 -3.20 6.99
C TYR A 409 8.61 -3.90 6.90
N VAL A 410 8.73 -4.97 6.12
CA VAL A 410 10.01 -5.65 5.91
C VAL A 410 10.96 -4.78 5.10
N ALA A 411 10.54 -4.31 3.93
CA ALA A 411 11.39 -3.60 2.97
C ALA A 411 11.83 -2.23 3.48
N ASN A 412 10.92 -1.45 4.09
CA ASN A 412 11.23 -0.06 4.47
C ASN A 412 11.75 0.08 5.89
N TYR A 413 11.45 -0.89 6.78
CA TYR A 413 11.81 -0.79 8.19
C TYR A 413 12.74 -1.92 8.63
N LEU A 414 12.24 -3.16 8.77
CA LEU A 414 13.00 -4.24 9.41
C LEU A 414 14.33 -4.54 8.71
N ARG A 415 14.35 -4.53 7.37
CA ARG A 415 15.56 -4.73 6.57
C ARG A 415 16.64 -3.70 6.89
N ASN A 416 16.29 -2.48 7.23
CA ASN A 416 17.25 -1.38 7.33
C ASN A 416 17.65 -1.06 8.77
N VAL A 417 16.82 -1.41 9.76
CA VAL A 417 17.10 -1.13 11.18
C VAL A 417 17.69 -2.29 11.95
N LEU A 418 17.48 -3.54 11.50
CA LEU A 418 18.07 -4.71 12.16
C LEU A 418 19.48 -4.98 11.61
N PRO A 419 20.45 -5.39 12.45
CA PRO A 419 20.37 -5.53 13.91
C PRO A 419 20.60 -4.20 14.67
N ASP A 420 21.03 -3.15 13.99
CA ASP A 420 21.59 -1.93 14.58
C ASP A 420 20.71 -1.27 15.65
N VAL A 421 19.38 -1.41 15.55
CA VAL A 421 18.41 -0.85 16.51
C VAL A 421 18.51 -1.49 17.90
N LEU A 422 19.18 -2.63 18.01
CA LEU A 422 19.52 -3.30 19.27
C LEU A 422 20.80 -2.73 19.90
N GLY A 423 21.49 -1.83 19.22
CA GLY A 423 22.66 -1.14 19.75
C GLY A 423 22.33 -0.30 20.99
N GLY A 424 23.25 -0.28 21.96
CA GLY A 424 23.14 0.59 23.13
C GLY A 424 22.31 0.04 24.30
N ILE A 425 21.79 -1.20 24.23
CA ILE A 425 21.06 -1.83 25.35
C ILE A 425 21.88 -1.81 26.64
N ASN A 426 23.11 -2.37 26.61
CA ASN A 426 23.97 -2.45 27.78
C ASN A 426 24.33 -1.06 28.35
N ALA A 427 24.57 -0.08 27.47
CA ALA A 427 24.86 1.29 27.88
C ALA A 427 23.63 1.94 28.54
N ALA A 428 22.43 1.73 28.00
CA ALA A 428 21.19 2.25 28.53
C ALA A 428 20.85 1.67 29.92
N LEU A 429 21.07 0.36 30.10
CA LEU A 429 20.85 -0.34 31.37
C LEU A 429 21.89 0.07 32.43
N SER A 430 23.18 0.13 32.05
CA SER A 430 24.27 0.54 32.94
C SER A 430 24.09 1.98 33.43
N LYS A 431 23.64 2.90 32.55
CA LYS A 431 23.35 4.30 32.91
C LYS A 431 22.27 4.42 34.00
N LYS A 432 21.41 3.41 34.14
CA LYS A 432 20.37 3.34 35.18
C LYS A 432 20.74 2.45 36.36
N ASN A 433 22.03 2.12 36.53
CA ASN A 433 22.57 1.30 37.62
C ASN A 433 21.97 -0.13 37.68
N VAL A 434 21.59 -0.69 36.54
CA VAL A 434 21.13 -2.08 36.45
C VAL A 434 22.35 -2.99 36.22
N SER A 435 22.65 -3.86 37.18
CA SER A 435 23.83 -4.74 37.14
C SER A 435 23.49 -6.22 36.96
N ASN A 436 22.36 -6.70 37.48
CA ASN A 436 21.92 -8.09 37.36
C ASN A 436 20.62 -8.19 36.55
N PHE A 437 20.76 -8.39 35.25
CA PHE A 437 19.63 -8.40 34.34
C PHE A 437 19.72 -9.49 33.27
N ARG A 438 18.56 -9.78 32.69
CA ARG A 438 18.41 -10.62 31.50
C ARG A 438 17.74 -9.83 30.42
N CYS A 439 18.37 -9.73 29.25
CA CYS A 439 17.80 -9.11 28.08
C CYS A 439 18.29 -9.86 26.84
N GLN A 440 17.37 -10.34 26.01
CA GLN A 440 17.75 -10.90 24.71
C GLN A 440 18.10 -9.77 23.76
N GLU A 441 19.18 -9.95 22.99
CA GLU A 441 19.53 -9.07 21.86
C GLU A 441 18.62 -9.38 20.66
N LYS A 442 17.31 -9.20 20.86
CA LYS A 442 16.26 -9.37 19.87
C LYS A 442 15.19 -8.30 20.02
N LEU A 443 14.66 -7.85 18.89
CA LEU A 443 13.51 -6.97 18.84
C LEU A 443 12.23 -7.81 18.88
N PHE A 444 11.48 -7.72 19.96
CA PHE A 444 10.16 -8.35 20.06
C PHE A 444 9.09 -7.45 19.43
N ILE A 445 8.47 -7.96 18.37
CA ILE A 445 7.45 -7.25 17.59
C ILE A 445 6.09 -7.81 17.99
N ILE A 446 5.33 -7.01 18.74
CA ILE A 446 4.09 -7.41 19.37
C ILE A 446 2.91 -7.19 18.42
N ILE A 447 2.08 -8.23 18.25
CA ILE A 447 0.92 -8.25 17.36
C ILE A 447 -0.33 -8.66 18.15
N PRO A 448 -1.03 -7.72 18.81
CA PRO A 448 -2.33 -7.98 19.43
C PRO A 448 -3.38 -8.37 18.39
N LYS A 449 -4.17 -9.40 18.69
CA LYS A 449 -5.31 -9.84 17.88
C LYS A 449 -6.35 -8.74 17.68
N SER A 450 -6.53 -7.85 18.67
CA SER A 450 -7.41 -6.70 18.57
C SER A 450 -6.89 -5.59 17.64
N CYS A 451 -5.65 -5.68 17.16
CA CYS A 451 -4.91 -4.61 16.45
C CYS A 451 -4.68 -3.33 17.25
N HIS A 452 -5.07 -3.28 18.52
CA HIS A 452 -4.90 -2.09 19.34
C HIS A 452 -3.43 -1.90 19.74
N ALA A 453 -2.79 -0.88 19.17
CA ALA A 453 -1.38 -0.58 19.37
C ALA A 453 -1.19 0.83 19.92
N ASP A 454 -0.79 0.90 21.19
CA ASP A 454 -0.45 2.14 21.89
C ASP A 454 0.97 2.63 21.57
N GLN A 455 1.32 3.82 22.07
CA GLN A 455 2.70 4.35 21.95
C GLN A 455 3.71 3.67 22.87
N THR A 456 3.25 2.87 23.83
CA THR A 456 4.09 2.07 24.71
C THR A 456 3.42 0.72 24.91
N LEU A 457 4.21 -0.35 24.97
CA LEU A 457 3.69 -1.66 25.35
C LEU A 457 3.10 -1.61 26.76
N LYS A 458 1.89 -2.14 26.90
CA LYS A 458 1.19 -2.25 28.17
C LYS A 458 0.62 -3.66 28.31
N ASP A 459 0.52 -4.11 29.54
CA ASP A 459 -0.21 -5.33 29.86
C ASP A 459 -1.73 -5.05 29.90
N LYS A 460 -2.55 -6.11 29.90
CA LYS A 460 -4.01 -5.97 29.89
C LYS A 460 -4.53 -5.16 31.09
N LYS A 461 -5.71 -4.54 30.94
CA LYS A 461 -6.31 -3.62 31.95
C LYS A 461 -6.45 -4.24 33.34
N GLU A 462 -6.56 -5.56 33.45
CA GLU A 462 -6.69 -6.30 34.71
C GLU A 462 -5.38 -6.47 35.47
N TYR A 463 -4.22 -6.33 34.81
CA TYR A 463 -2.87 -6.40 35.40
C TYR A 463 -2.05 -5.16 35.01
N PRO A 464 -2.53 -3.95 35.30
CA PRO A 464 -1.86 -2.74 34.85
C PRO A 464 -0.47 -2.64 35.48
N GLY A 465 0.55 -2.46 34.66
CA GLY A 465 1.89 -2.07 35.10
C GLY A 465 2.93 -3.19 35.22
N ARG A 466 2.63 -4.45 34.85
CA ARG A 466 3.68 -5.49 34.78
C ARG A 466 4.71 -5.27 33.67
N ILE A 467 4.39 -4.46 32.67
CA ILE A 467 5.34 -4.01 31.65
C ILE A 467 5.58 -2.52 31.85
N GLN A 468 6.84 -2.15 32.11
CA GLN A 468 7.24 -0.77 32.33
C GLN A 468 8.22 -0.33 31.24
N ASN A 469 7.90 0.77 30.54
CA ASN A 469 8.88 1.41 29.66
C ASN A 469 10.07 1.91 30.50
N PHE A 470 11.26 1.40 30.21
CA PHE A 470 12.43 1.60 31.06
C PHE A 470 13.45 2.54 30.41
N ALA A 471 13.84 2.29 29.17
CA ALA A 471 14.86 3.08 28.47
C ALA A 471 14.66 2.99 26.95
N LYS A 472 15.58 3.57 26.17
CA LYS A 472 15.59 3.49 24.71
C LYS A 472 16.93 2.98 24.22
N THR A 473 16.92 2.33 23.07
CA THR A 473 18.14 1.97 22.32
C THR A 473 18.71 3.20 21.61
N ASN A 474 19.89 3.04 21.00
CA ASN A 474 20.47 4.10 20.18
C ASN A 474 19.61 4.36 18.94
N SER A 475 19.57 5.62 18.50
CA SER A 475 18.96 5.98 17.21
C SER A 475 19.78 5.42 16.06
N VAL A 476 19.11 4.80 15.11
CA VAL A 476 19.69 4.25 13.88
C VAL A 476 19.22 5.05 12.69
N ASN A 477 20.15 5.37 11.78
CA ASN A 477 19.84 5.97 10.48
C ASN A 477 19.97 4.91 9.36
N PRO A 478 18.87 4.30 8.91
CA PRO A 478 18.84 3.32 7.82
C PRO A 478 19.18 3.84 6.41
N SER A 479 20.02 4.88 6.26
CA SER A 479 20.36 5.54 4.97
C SER A 479 19.23 6.37 4.36
N GLY A 480 18.35 6.95 5.18
CA GLY A 480 17.25 7.80 4.74
C GLY A 480 17.06 9.05 5.61
N PRO A 481 16.02 9.88 5.36
CA PRO A 481 15.74 11.07 6.17
C PRO A 481 15.18 10.73 7.56
N ARG A 482 15.02 9.44 7.87
CA ARG A 482 14.36 8.96 9.08
C ARG A 482 15.31 8.22 10.00
N MET A 483 15.27 8.55 11.29
CA MET A 483 15.95 7.79 12.33
C MET A 483 14.97 7.06 13.23
N TYR A 484 15.39 5.92 13.77
CA TYR A 484 14.56 5.01 14.55
C TYR A 484 15.24 4.62 15.84
N SER A 485 14.48 4.56 16.94
CA SER A 485 14.90 3.93 18.18
C SER A 485 13.81 3.01 18.72
N SER A 486 14.19 2.02 19.52
CA SER A 486 13.25 1.09 20.15
C SER A 486 13.24 1.27 21.66
N ASN A 487 12.07 1.02 22.25
CA ASN A 487 11.92 1.05 23.70
C ASN A 487 12.43 -0.26 24.33
N ILE A 488 13.09 -0.11 25.47
CA ILE A 488 13.52 -1.19 26.36
C ILE A 488 12.51 -1.24 27.51
N TYR A 489 11.89 -2.38 27.71
CA TYR A 489 10.88 -2.60 28.74
C TYR A 489 11.42 -3.49 29.84
N LYS A 490 10.99 -3.22 31.08
CA LYS A 490 11.16 -4.09 32.24
C LYS A 490 9.87 -4.88 32.48
N VAL A 491 10.00 -6.19 32.70
CA VAL A 491 8.90 -7.04 33.17
C VAL A 491 8.97 -7.10 34.70
N LEU A 492 7.93 -6.60 35.37
CA LEU A 492 7.80 -6.68 36.82
C LEU A 492 7.30 -8.06 37.22
N ASN A 493 8.01 -8.66 38.17
CA ASN A 493 7.65 -9.92 38.80
C ASN A 493 7.01 -9.68 40.16
N ASP A 494 6.28 -10.69 40.64
CA ASP A 494 5.49 -10.65 41.88
C ASP A 494 6.36 -10.76 43.16
N GLY A 495 7.62 -10.31 43.11
CA GLY A 495 8.48 -10.11 44.28
C GLY A 495 9.47 -11.23 44.62
N THR A 496 9.67 -12.23 43.76
CA THR A 496 10.47 -13.44 44.10
C THR A 496 11.79 -13.61 43.35
N ASN A 497 12.12 -12.76 42.37
CA ASN A 497 13.28 -12.98 41.50
C ASN A 497 14.44 -12.01 41.76
N GLU A 498 15.65 -12.56 41.92
CA GLU A 498 16.90 -11.80 42.09
C GLU A 498 17.40 -11.14 40.80
N VAL A 499 16.86 -11.53 39.64
CA VAL A 499 17.30 -11.06 38.31
C VAL A 499 16.19 -10.25 37.65
N ASP A 500 16.52 -9.04 37.21
CA ASP A 500 15.60 -8.18 36.47
C ASP A 500 15.45 -8.67 35.02
N LEU A 501 14.21 -8.74 34.53
CA LEU A 501 13.90 -9.17 33.17
C LEU A 501 13.61 -7.96 32.29
N PHE A 502 14.33 -7.84 31.17
CA PHE A 502 14.17 -6.78 30.18
C PHE A 502 14.02 -7.35 28.78
N PHE A 503 13.40 -6.59 27.89
CA PHE A 503 13.35 -6.87 26.47
C PHE A 503 13.24 -5.59 25.65
N VAL A 504 13.75 -5.62 24.42
CA VAL A 504 13.49 -4.56 23.45
C VAL A 504 12.21 -4.89 22.71
N GLY A 505 11.25 -3.97 22.70
CA GLY A 505 9.92 -4.27 22.18
C GLY A 505 9.25 -3.10 21.48
N GLN A 506 8.35 -3.42 20.57
CA GLN A 506 7.43 -2.45 19.96
C GLN A 506 6.21 -3.18 19.41
N TYR A 507 5.10 -2.47 19.22
CA TYR A 507 4.00 -3.01 18.41
C TYR A 507 4.42 -3.00 16.94
N ALA A 508 3.86 -3.92 16.15
CA ALA A 508 3.94 -3.78 14.69
C ALA A 508 3.17 -2.50 14.28
N ALA A 509 3.85 -1.51 13.71
CA ALA A 509 3.17 -0.30 13.24
C ALA A 509 2.06 -0.57 12.18
N PRO A 510 2.16 -1.59 11.30
CA PRO A 510 1.12 -1.86 10.31
C PRO A 510 -0.22 -2.35 10.89
N ILE A 511 -0.26 -3.03 12.04
CA ILE A 511 -1.53 -3.43 12.65
C ILE A 511 -2.28 -2.26 13.27
N ALA A 512 -1.56 -1.23 13.75
CA ALA A 512 -2.19 0.03 14.17
C ALA A 512 -2.93 0.70 12.99
N CYS A 513 -2.42 0.50 11.76
CA CYS A 513 -3.10 0.95 10.54
C CYS A 513 -4.44 0.22 10.34
N LEU A 514 -4.53 -1.09 10.64
CA LEU A 514 -5.78 -1.84 10.51
C LEU A 514 -6.86 -1.33 11.48
N ASP A 515 -6.49 -1.02 12.73
CA ASP A 515 -7.40 -0.42 13.72
C ASP A 515 -7.87 0.98 13.29
N GLU A 516 -6.98 1.78 12.69
CA GLU A 516 -7.35 3.07 12.10
C GLU A 516 -8.29 2.94 10.90
N MET A 517 -8.01 2.01 9.97
CA MET A 517 -8.89 1.75 8.83
C MET A 517 -10.32 1.39 9.29
N ARG A 518 -10.43 0.61 10.37
CA ARG A 518 -11.70 0.34 11.03
C ARG A 518 -12.32 1.60 11.64
N GLY A 519 -11.55 2.37 12.41
CA GLY A 519 -12.04 3.57 13.10
C GLY A 519 -12.55 4.67 12.16
N TRP A 520 -11.97 4.79 10.97
CA TRP A 520 -12.39 5.77 9.97
C TRP A 520 -13.64 5.33 9.21
N ASN A 521 -14.00 4.04 9.25
CA ASN A 521 -15.14 3.47 8.52
C ASN A 521 -15.08 3.68 6.99
N ILE A 522 -13.90 4.00 6.44
CA ILE A 522 -13.64 4.23 5.00
C ILE A 522 -13.19 2.92 4.31
N ALA A 523 -13.10 1.81 5.03
CA ALA A 523 -12.57 0.55 4.49
C ALA A 523 -13.49 -0.66 4.72
N GLY A 524 -14.68 -0.46 5.30
CA GLY A 524 -15.63 -1.55 5.61
C GLY A 524 -15.05 -2.65 6.52
N VAL A 525 -14.01 -2.33 7.29
CA VAL A 525 -13.28 -3.28 8.14
C VAL A 525 -14.09 -3.54 9.41
N THR A 526 -14.54 -4.79 9.57
CA THR A 526 -15.16 -5.29 10.81
C THR A 526 -14.11 -5.74 11.82
N ALA A 527 -14.49 -5.90 13.09
CA ALA A 527 -13.57 -6.44 14.10
C ALA A 527 -13.05 -7.86 13.76
N GLU A 528 -13.90 -8.69 13.15
CA GLU A 528 -13.57 -10.06 12.74
C GLU A 528 -12.62 -10.09 11.54
N SER A 529 -12.91 -9.30 10.50
CA SER A 529 -12.01 -9.18 9.33
C SER A 529 -10.66 -8.57 9.72
N MET A 530 -10.66 -7.57 10.61
CA MET A 530 -9.43 -6.98 11.16
C MET A 530 -8.56 -8.01 11.89
N ALA A 531 -9.14 -8.82 12.79
CA ALA A 531 -8.41 -9.86 13.50
C ALA A 531 -7.86 -10.94 12.56
N THR A 532 -8.61 -11.27 11.51
CA THR A 532 -8.18 -12.19 10.46
C THR A 532 -6.98 -11.64 9.68
N GLU A 533 -7.02 -10.36 9.29
CA GLU A 533 -5.91 -9.69 8.62
C GLU A 533 -4.68 -9.53 9.52
N ALA A 534 -4.85 -9.32 10.82
CA ALA A 534 -3.74 -9.31 11.77
C ALA A 534 -2.99 -10.64 11.80
N LYS A 535 -3.74 -11.75 11.78
CA LYS A 535 -3.17 -13.09 11.72
C LYS A 535 -2.45 -13.34 10.39
N LYS A 536 -3.07 -12.98 9.26
CA LYS A 536 -2.43 -13.07 7.93
C LYS A 536 -1.15 -12.23 7.87
N PHE A 537 -1.17 -11.00 8.38
CA PHE A 537 0.02 -10.15 8.48
C PHE A 537 1.14 -10.84 9.25
N TYR A 538 0.83 -11.46 10.40
CA TYR A 538 1.80 -12.22 11.19
C TYR A 538 2.40 -13.42 10.42
N GLU A 539 1.58 -14.16 9.68
CA GLU A 539 2.04 -15.30 8.87
C GLU A 539 2.94 -14.82 7.73
N ILE A 540 2.46 -13.86 6.94
CA ILE A 540 3.17 -13.28 5.79
C ILE A 540 4.51 -12.66 6.23
N VAL A 541 4.53 -11.83 7.27
CA VAL A 541 5.75 -11.13 7.69
C VAL A 541 6.83 -12.11 8.17
N LYS A 542 6.43 -13.20 8.84
CA LYS A 542 7.37 -14.24 9.26
C LYS A 542 8.01 -14.96 8.09
N ASP A 543 7.22 -15.26 7.07
CA ASP A 543 7.73 -15.95 5.90
C ASP A 543 8.57 -15.02 5.01
N LEU A 544 8.16 -13.74 4.87
CA LEU A 544 8.98 -12.71 4.23
C LEU A 544 10.33 -12.51 4.92
N MET A 545 10.37 -12.50 6.26
CA MET A 545 11.65 -12.39 6.96
C MET A 545 12.58 -13.56 6.65
N LYS A 546 12.06 -14.79 6.53
CA LYS A 546 12.86 -15.97 6.16
C LYS A 546 13.32 -15.96 4.72
N GLN A 547 12.48 -15.47 3.80
CA GLN A 547 12.75 -15.55 2.36
C GLN A 547 13.54 -14.34 1.86
N ALA A 548 13.14 -13.12 2.25
CA ALA A 548 13.69 -11.87 1.72
C ALA A 548 14.88 -11.33 2.54
N VAL A 549 14.94 -11.59 3.85
CA VAL A 549 16.04 -11.13 4.75
C VAL A 549 16.49 -12.20 5.76
N PRO A 550 16.87 -13.41 5.30
CA PRO A 550 17.16 -14.56 6.17
C PRO A 550 18.24 -14.28 7.22
N ASP A 551 19.24 -13.45 6.88
CA ASP A 551 20.35 -13.05 7.74
C ASP A 551 19.89 -12.24 8.97
N LYS A 552 18.69 -11.64 8.91
CA LYS A 552 18.16 -10.78 9.97
C LYS A 552 17.13 -11.44 10.88
N VAL A 553 16.66 -12.64 10.53
CA VAL A 553 15.59 -13.37 11.26
C VAL A 553 15.94 -13.55 12.73
N GLN A 554 17.21 -13.83 13.04
CA GLN A 554 17.66 -14.09 14.41
C GLN A 554 17.56 -12.87 15.34
N PHE A 555 17.48 -11.64 14.81
CA PHE A 555 17.46 -10.40 15.58
C PHE A 555 16.04 -9.91 15.91
N CYS A 556 15.00 -10.64 15.52
CA CYS A 556 13.63 -10.26 15.84
C CYS A 556 12.76 -11.48 16.14
N GLU A 557 11.69 -11.25 16.89
CA GLU A 557 10.68 -12.26 17.15
C GLU A 557 9.28 -11.65 17.13
N PHE A 558 8.40 -12.21 16.30
CA PHE A 558 7.00 -11.78 16.22
C PHE A 558 6.15 -12.52 17.26
N VAL A 559 5.38 -11.76 18.04
CA VAL A 559 4.53 -12.27 19.11
C VAL A 559 3.07 -11.94 18.78
N PHE A 560 2.38 -12.87 18.11
CA PHE A 560 0.93 -12.79 17.94
C PHE A 560 0.22 -13.35 19.16
N TYR A 561 -0.67 -12.56 19.76
CA TYR A 561 -1.38 -12.97 20.98
C TYR A 561 -2.79 -12.39 21.06
N ASP A 562 -3.66 -13.09 21.77
CA ASP A 562 -4.99 -12.57 22.13
C ASP A 562 -4.84 -11.66 23.35
N ASP A 563 -4.86 -10.35 23.10
CA ASP A 563 -4.63 -9.28 24.07
C ASP A 563 -5.85 -8.98 24.96
N ILE A 564 -6.98 -9.65 24.70
CA ILE A 564 -8.15 -9.63 25.57
C ILE A 564 -7.97 -10.67 26.69
N HIS A 565 -7.48 -11.85 26.33
CA HIS A 565 -7.44 -12.99 27.25
C HIS A 565 -6.08 -13.21 27.91
N ASN A 566 -4.97 -12.90 27.23
CA ASN A 566 -3.62 -13.23 27.70
C ASN A 566 -2.84 -12.00 28.20
N SER A 567 -2.00 -12.20 29.21
CA SER A 567 -1.05 -11.17 29.67
C SER A 567 0.18 -11.14 28.75
N LEU A 568 0.56 -9.94 28.31
CA LEU A 568 1.80 -9.78 27.54
C LEU A 568 3.01 -10.02 28.45
N ALA A 569 2.93 -9.67 29.74
CA ALA A 569 4.02 -9.85 30.69
C ALA A 569 4.37 -11.33 30.86
N GLU A 570 3.36 -12.20 31.02
CA GLU A 570 3.55 -13.66 31.14
C GLU A 570 4.18 -14.27 29.89
N ILE A 571 3.71 -13.85 28.70
CA ILE A 571 4.27 -14.29 27.42
C ILE A 571 5.74 -13.89 27.33
N MET A 572 6.05 -12.63 27.64
CA MET A 572 7.41 -12.11 27.57
C MET A 572 8.35 -12.75 28.59
N GLU A 573 7.88 -12.97 29.82
CA GLU A 573 8.62 -13.70 30.83
C GLU A 573 8.98 -15.12 30.36
N GLY A 574 7.99 -15.85 29.83
CA GLY A 574 8.22 -17.18 29.25
C GLY A 574 9.25 -17.17 28.12
N LYS A 575 9.16 -16.19 27.21
CA LYS A 575 10.12 -16.02 26.10
C LYS A 575 11.54 -15.74 26.59
N ILE A 576 11.69 -14.82 27.55
CA ILE A 576 12.99 -14.45 28.11
C ILE A 576 13.64 -15.66 28.80
N ARG A 577 12.86 -16.42 29.57
CA ARG A 577 13.36 -17.59 30.31
C ARG A 577 13.64 -18.82 29.43
N LEU A 578 12.84 -19.08 28.40
CA LEU A 578 13.05 -20.25 27.52
C LEU A 578 14.36 -20.19 26.74
N ALA A 579 14.81 -18.99 26.36
CA ALA A 579 16.10 -18.81 25.70
C ALA A 579 17.29 -19.26 26.57
N GLU A 580 17.11 -19.29 27.90
CA GLU A 580 18.14 -19.76 28.84
C GLU A 580 18.35 -21.27 28.75
N ILE A 581 17.26 -22.03 28.63
CA ILE A 581 17.31 -23.49 28.53
C ILE A 581 18.02 -23.89 27.24
N GLN A 582 17.78 -23.15 26.15
CA GLN A 582 18.39 -23.42 24.86
C GLN A 582 19.88 -23.04 24.85
N ASN A 583 20.25 -21.88 25.41
CA ASN A 583 21.65 -21.45 25.48
C ASN A 583 22.48 -22.23 26.52
N ALA A 584 21.86 -22.85 27.52
CA ALA A 584 22.56 -23.73 28.48
C ALA A 584 22.76 -25.16 27.94
N GLN A 585 22.10 -25.52 26.85
CA GLN A 585 22.17 -26.85 26.21
C GLN A 585 23.02 -26.88 24.92
N SER A 586 23.36 -25.70 24.38
CA SER A 586 24.33 -25.48 23.28
C SER A 586 25.71 -25.17 23.81
#